data_AF-A0A7J6T0W9-F1
#
_entry.id   AF-A0A7J6T0W9-F1
#
_cell.length_a   1.000
_cell.length_b   1.000
_cell.length_c   1.000
_cell.angle_alpha   90.00
_cell.angle_beta   90.00
_cell.angle_gamma   90.00
#
_symmetry.space_group_name_H-M   'P 1'
#
loop_
_entity.id
_entity.type
_entity.pdbx_description
1 polymer ?
#
loop_
_entity_poly.entity_id
_entity_poly.type
_entity_poly.pdbx_seq_one_letter_code
_entity_poly.pdbx_strand_id
1 'polypeptide(L)' 'MSGDKNSKKRWLPLEANPEVMTDYAKSLGLPAFLHFTDVLSVEDWAIDMVPQPVLAAVLLFPIKDSTEEDDKKRIQA' A
#
# COMPACT_ATOMS: atom_id res chain seq x y z
N MET A 1 -22.66 26.59 9.24
CA MET A 1 -22.50 25.76 8.02
C MET A 1 -22.78 24.33 8.43
N SER A 2 -24.02 23.89 8.23
CA SER A 2 -24.51 22.58 8.65
C SER A 2 -23.82 21.50 7.82
N GLY A 3 -23.01 20.65 8.46
CA GLY A 3 -22.34 19.54 7.80
C GLY A 3 -23.33 18.44 7.44
N ASP A 4 -23.40 18.10 6.16
CA ASP A 4 -24.15 16.95 5.66
C ASP A 4 -23.67 15.67 6.34
N LYS A 5 -24.57 14.97 7.03
CA LYS A 5 -24.25 13.74 7.80
C LYS A 5 -23.96 12.51 6.93
N ASN A 6 -23.93 12.66 5.60
CA ASN A 6 -23.78 11.55 4.65
C ASN A 6 -22.65 11.75 3.61
N SER A 7 -21.79 12.77 3.76
CA SER A 7 -20.60 12.88 2.90
C SER A 7 -19.54 11.90 3.39
N LYS A 8 -19.36 10.78 2.68
CA LYS A 8 -18.18 9.92 2.86
C LYS A 8 -16.93 10.81 2.74
N LYS A 9 -16.08 10.82 3.77
CA LYS A 9 -14.82 11.56 3.72
C LYS A 9 -14.02 11.03 2.53
N ARG A 10 -13.75 11.90 1.55
CA ARG A 10 -12.89 11.58 0.41
C ARG A 10 -11.48 11.99 0.75
N TRP A 11 -10.60 11.00 0.90
CA TRP A 11 -9.18 11.25 1.11
C TRP A 11 -8.47 11.34 -0.24
N LEU A 12 -7.35 12.05 -0.26
CA LEU A 12 -6.50 12.08 -1.45
C LEU A 12 -5.79 10.72 -1.58
N PRO A 13 -5.60 10.22 -2.81
CA PRO A 13 -4.84 8.99 -3.02
C PRO A 13 -3.39 9.19 -2.60
N LEU A 14 -2.83 8.19 -1.93
CA LEU A 14 -1.41 8.15 -1.58
C LEU A 14 -0.61 7.65 -2.78
N GLU A 15 0.51 8.31 -3.06
CA GLU A 15 1.44 7.88 -4.10
C GLU A 15 2.22 6.64 -3.62
N ALA A 16 2.31 5.61 -4.46
CA ALA A 16 3.12 4.41 -4.20
C ALA A 16 4.60 4.69 -4.48
N ASN A 17 5.19 5.54 -3.65
CA ASN A 17 6.58 5.95 -3.69
C ASN A 17 7.21 5.73 -2.30
N PRO A 18 8.37 5.05 -2.20
CA PRO A 18 8.99 4.75 -0.91
C PRO A 18 9.25 5.96 -0.02
N GLU A 19 9.62 7.11 -0.58
CA GLU A 19 9.88 8.34 0.18
C GLU A 19 8.59 8.83 0.84
N VAL A 20 7.53 9.00 0.05
CA VAL A 20 6.19 9.43 0.51
C VAL A 20 5.64 8.47 1.57
N MET A 21 5.72 7.15 1.31
CA MET A 21 5.20 6.13 2.22
C MET A 21 6.01 6.05 3.53
N THR A 22 7.34 6.17 3.45
CA THR A 22 8.22 6.14 4.62
C THR A 22 7.98 7.36 5.49
N ASP A 23 7.89 8.55 4.92
CA ASP A 23 7.64 9.78 5.68
C ASP A 23 6.25 9.79 6.31
N TYR A 24 5.25 9.32 5.57
CA TYR A 24 3.90 9.14 6.11
C TYR A 24 3.89 8.16 7.28
N ALA A 25 4.51 6.99 7.14
CA ALA A 25 4.57 6.00 8.21
C ALA A 25 5.36 6.48 9.44
N LYS A 26 6.48 7.20 9.23
CA LYS A 26 7.23 7.85 10.32
C LYS A 26 6.36 8.86 11.07
N SER A 27 5.54 9.64 10.36
CA SER A 27 4.59 10.59 10.99
C SER A 27 3.53 9.89 11.86
N LEU A 28 3.24 8.61 11.58
CA LEU A 28 2.36 7.75 12.38
C LEU A 28 3.07 7.00 13.50
N GLY A 29 4.40 7.16 13.67
CA GLY A 29 5.19 6.53 14.72
C GLY A 29 5.98 5.28 14.29
N LEU A 30 6.20 5.06 12.99
CA LEU A 30 7.06 3.97 12.52
C LEU A 30 8.50 4.13 13.07
N PRO A 31 9.11 3.07 13.63
CA PRO A 31 10.49 3.10 14.09
C PRO A 31 11.47 3.46 12.97
N ALA A 32 12.53 4.22 13.32
CA ALA A 32 13.50 4.74 12.35
C ALA A 32 14.29 3.68 11.56
N PHE A 33 14.35 2.43 12.07
CA PHE A 33 15.03 1.33 11.37
C PHE A 33 14.15 0.65 10.32
N LEU A 34 12.86 1.01 10.22
CA LEU A 34 11.95 0.53 9.20
C LEU A 34 11.74 1.62 8.14
N HIS A 35 11.68 1.20 6.88
CA HIS A 35 11.41 2.05 5.74
C HIS A 35 10.80 1.22 4.62
N PHE A 36 10.22 1.90 3.63
CA PHE A 36 9.79 1.28 2.38
C PHE A 36 10.94 1.32 1.37
N THR A 37 11.01 0.31 0.50
CA THR A 37 11.98 0.20 -0.60
C THR A 37 11.23 -0.24 -1.85
N ASP A 38 11.64 0.27 -3.01
CA ASP A 38 11.09 -0.17 -4.29
C ASP A 38 11.49 -1.61 -4.61
N VAL A 39 10.54 -2.34 -5.23
CA VAL A 39 10.79 -3.65 -5.83
C VAL A 39 10.77 -3.48 -7.34
N LEU A 40 11.95 -3.56 -7.97
CA LEU A 40 12.11 -3.27 -9.40
C LEU A 40 11.56 -4.37 -10.30
N SER A 41 11.64 -5.62 -9.85
CA SER A 41 11.16 -6.81 -10.55
C SER A 41 10.90 -7.92 -9.54
N VAL A 42 10.19 -8.96 -9.97
CA VAL A 42 9.98 -10.21 -9.22
C VAL A 42 11.02 -11.28 -9.54
N GLU A 43 12.01 -10.94 -10.38
CA GLU A 43 13.16 -11.81 -10.67
C GLU A 43 14.19 -11.77 -9.55
N ASP A 44 14.91 -12.88 -9.35
CA ASP A 44 15.85 -13.09 -8.24
C ASP A 44 16.84 -11.92 -8.06
N TRP A 45 17.41 -11.42 -9.16
CA TRP A 45 18.39 -10.32 -9.11
C TRP A 45 17.81 -9.04 -8.50
N ALA A 46 16.53 -8.76 -8.69
CA ALA A 46 15.89 -7.55 -8.16
C ALA A 46 15.45 -7.76 -6.71
N ILE A 47 14.99 -8.97 -6.38
CA ILE A 47 14.62 -9.34 -5.01
C ILE A 47 15.85 -9.36 -4.10
N ASP A 48 17.00 -9.80 -4.60
CA ASP A 48 18.28 -9.80 -3.88
C ASP A 48 18.78 -8.38 -3.52
N MET A 49 18.30 -7.35 -4.24
CA MET A 49 18.61 -5.94 -3.94
C MET A 49 17.76 -5.39 -2.78
N VAL A 50 16.67 -6.08 -2.39
CA VAL A 50 15.77 -5.61 -1.33
C VAL A 50 16.39 -5.87 0.05
N PRO A 51 16.53 -4.84 0.91
CA PRO A 51 17.08 -5.00 2.26
C PRO A 51 16.32 -6.04 3.09
N GLN A 52 17.06 -6.91 3.79
CA GLN A 52 16.51 -7.95 4.65
C GLN A 52 16.67 -7.58 6.13
N PRO A 53 15.73 -7.99 7.03
CA PRO A 53 14.54 -8.78 6.74
C PRO A 53 13.35 -7.95 6.23
N VAL A 54 12.53 -8.56 5.36
CA VAL A 54 11.27 -7.96 4.88
C VAL A 54 10.10 -8.36 5.78
N LEU A 55 9.32 -7.38 6.25
CA LEU A 55 8.15 -7.61 7.10
C LEU A 55 6.83 -7.67 6.34
N ALA A 56 6.71 -6.90 5.25
CA ALA A 56 5.50 -6.80 4.46
C ALA A 56 5.83 -6.33 3.03
N ALA A 57 4.91 -6.62 2.11
CA ALA A 57 4.93 -6.10 0.75
C ALA A 57 3.62 -5.35 0.46
N VAL A 58 3.70 -4.24 -0.28
CA VAL A 58 2.55 -3.46 -0.73
C VAL A 58 2.55 -3.46 -2.25
N LEU A 59 1.46 -3.91 -2.84
CA LEU A 59 1.27 -3.94 -4.30
C LEU A 59 0.18 -2.95 -4.69
N LEU A 60 0.56 -1.93 -5.45
CA LEU A 60 -0.41 -1.08 -6.15
C LEU A 60 -0.74 -1.74 -7.50
N PHE A 61 -2.02 -2.03 -7.73
CA PHE A 61 -2.49 -2.62 -8.97
C PHE A 61 -3.85 -2.06 -9.36
N PRO A 62 -4.22 -2.08 -10.66
CA PRO A 62 -5.51 -1.60 -11.11
C PRO A 62 -6.64 -2.54 -10.68
N ILE A 63 -7.63 -1.99 -9.97
CA ILE A 63 -8.85 -2.72 -9.63
C ILE A 63 -9.71 -2.85 -10.88
N LYS A 64 -10.06 -4.09 -11.24
CA LYS A 64 -10.93 -4.43 -12.37
C LYS A 64 -12.15 -5.19 -11.85
N ASP A 65 -13.22 -5.22 -12.64
CA ASP A 65 -14.44 -5.96 -12.31
C ASP A 65 -14.16 -7.44 -11.98
N SER A 66 -13.25 -8.07 -12.74
CA SER A 66 -12.82 -9.45 -12.49
C SER A 66 -12.16 -9.63 -11.12
N THR A 67 -11.35 -8.66 -10.68
CA THR A 67 -10.69 -8.71 -9.37
C THR A 67 -11.71 -8.59 -8.24
N GLU A 68 -12.67 -7.68 -8.38
CA GLU A 68 -13.75 -7.49 -7.42
C GLU A 68 -14.68 -8.71 -7.31
N GLU A 69 -14.94 -9.41 -8.42
CA GLU A 69 -15.68 -10.68 -8.40
C GLU A 69 -14.92 -11.78 -7.65
N ASP A 70 -13.61 -11.88 -7.87
CA ASP A 70 -12.78 -12.87 -7.18
C ASP A 70 -12.66 -12.59 -5.68
N ASP A 71 -12.56 -11.31 -5.29
CA ASP A 71 -12.56 -10.90 -3.88
C ASP A 71 -13.88 -11.28 -3.19
N LYS A 72 -15.03 -11.07 -3.85
CA LYS A 72 -16.34 -11.49 -3.30
C LYS A 72 -16.42 -13.00 -3.09
N LYS A 73 -15.91 -13.80 -4.03
CA LYS A 73 -15.85 -15.27 -3.88
C LYS A 73 -14.98 -15.66 -2.70
N ARG A 74 -13.84 -14.99 -2.52
CA ARG A 74 -12.85 -15.29 -1.48
C ARG A 74 -13.35 -14.93 -0.07
N ILE A 75 -14.16 -13.89 0.09
CA ILE A 75 -14.74 -13.48 1.38
C ILE A 75 -15.88 -14.43 1.83
N GLN A 76 -16.52 -15.14 0.90
CA GLN A 76 -17.67 -16.02 1.18
C GLN A 76 -17.28 -17.48 1.47
N ALA A 77 -16.00 -17.85 1.29
CA ALA A 77 -15.46 -19.18 1.56
C ALA A 77 -14.87 -19.27 2.97
#